data_AF-A0A9X2NYA8-F1
#
_entry.id   AF-A0A9X2NYA8-F1
#
_cell.length_a   1.000
_cell.length_b   1.000
_cell.length_c   1.000
_cell.angle_alpha   90.00
_cell.angle_beta   90.00
_cell.angle_gamma   90.00
#
_symmetry.space_group_name_H-M   'P 1'
#
loop_
_entity.id
_entity.type
_entity.pdbx_description
1 polymer ?
#
loop_
_entity_poly.entity_id
_entity_poly.type
_entity_poly.pdbx_seq_one_letter_code
_entity_poly.pdbx_strand_id
1 'polypeptide(L)'
;MWRKHSKEGGKWKDHILVMGSYDNNNALKILLQRLEVPLAFCNVPQDAIGLPAEHVHFPYCFVLEKNLEVKHLFIPDKVVPMLSEEYFKSIINHYYSDEL
;
A
#
# COMPACT_ATOMS: atom_id res chain seq x y z
N MET A 1 11.56 -3.72 -10.46
CA MET A 1 12.98 -3.50 -10.08
C MET A 1 13.16 -3.26 -8.57
N TRP A 2 12.26 -3.77 -7.71
CA TRP A 2 12.26 -3.55 -6.24
C TRP A 2 13.08 -4.60 -5.44
N ARG A 3 13.60 -5.62 -6.12
CA ARG A 3 14.21 -6.82 -5.52
C ARG A 3 15.64 -6.66 -4.99
N LYS A 4 16.31 -5.52 -5.19
CA LYS A 4 17.76 -5.41 -4.91
C LYS A 4 18.17 -4.51 -3.73
N HIS A 5 17.24 -3.79 -3.09
CA HIS A 5 17.59 -2.89 -1.97
C HIS A 5 17.06 -3.30 -0.60
N SER A 6 16.23 -4.35 -0.46
CA SER A 6 15.54 -4.64 0.81
C SER A 6 16.21 -5.71 1.67
N LYS A 7 17.50 -5.53 2.03
CA LYS A 7 18.06 -6.26 3.18
C LYS A 7 18.08 -5.42 4.47
N GLU A 8 17.90 -4.11 4.35
CA GLU A 8 17.64 -3.21 5.48
C GLU A 8 16.32 -2.50 5.17
N GLY A 9 15.24 -2.92 5.83
CA GLY A 9 13.94 -2.27 5.65
C GLY A 9 13.94 -0.93 6.39
N GLY A 10 13.82 0.18 5.66
CA GLY A 10 13.66 1.51 6.29
C GLY A 10 12.43 1.56 7.19
N LYS A 11 12.49 2.39 8.24
CA LYS A 11 11.46 2.48 9.30
C LYS A 11 10.08 2.88 8.76
N TRP A 12 10.05 3.54 7.61
CA TRP A 12 8.83 3.90 6.88
C TRP A 12 7.85 2.74 6.66
N LYS A 13 8.32 1.49 6.60
CA LYS A 13 7.44 0.31 6.44
C LYS A 13 6.49 0.12 7.62
N ASP A 14 6.90 0.51 8.82
CA ASP A 14 6.07 0.42 10.03
C ASP A 14 4.94 1.45 10.02
N HIS A 15 5.03 2.45 9.14
CA HIS A 15 4.03 3.50 8.93
C HIS A 15 3.05 3.19 7.79
N ILE A 16 3.17 2.02 7.13
CA ILE A 16 2.31 1.63 6.03
C ILE A 16 1.47 0.41 6.41
N LEU A 17 0.15 0.57 6.33
CA LEU A 17 -0.82 -0.50 6.43
C LEU A 17 -1.44 -0.77 5.06
N VAL A 18 -1.34 -2.01 4.60
CA VAL A 18 -2.05 -2.47 3.40
C VAL A 18 -3.37 -3.08 3.83
N MET A 19 -4.48 -2.62 3.24
CA MET A 19 -5.79 -3.23 3.40
C MET A 19 -6.23 -3.82 2.07
N GLY A 20 -6.77 -5.02 2.08
CA GLY A 20 -7.34 -5.65 0.89
C GLY A 20 -8.25 -6.81 1.24
N SER A 21 -9.11 -7.18 0.29
CA SER A 21 -10.05 -8.28 0.46
C SER A 21 -9.56 -9.53 -0.26
N TYR A 22 -9.50 -10.65 0.47
CA TYR A 22 -9.14 -11.94 -0.08
C TYR A 22 -9.93 -13.05 0.61
N ASP A 23 -10.70 -13.83 -0.16
CA ASP A 23 -11.67 -14.79 0.39
C ASP A 23 -11.04 -15.87 1.28
N ASN A 24 -9.84 -16.32 0.91
CA ASN A 24 -9.16 -17.41 1.61
C ASN A 24 -7.88 -16.93 2.31
N ASN A 25 -7.95 -16.82 3.64
CA ASN A 25 -6.82 -16.41 4.48
C ASN A 25 -5.55 -17.26 4.31
N ASN A 26 -5.67 -18.56 4.03
CA ASN A 26 -4.49 -19.42 3.83
C ASN A 26 -3.83 -19.15 2.48
N ALA A 27 -4.62 -18.98 1.42
CA ALA A 27 -4.11 -18.61 0.11
C ALA A 27 -3.51 -17.20 0.11
N LEU A 28 -4.10 -16.25 0.85
CA LEU A 28 -3.52 -14.93 1.08
C LEU A 28 -2.14 -15.02 1.75
N LYS A 29 -1.99 -15.83 2.82
CA LYS A 29 -0.69 -16.03 3.48
C LYS A 29 0.37 -16.55 2.52
N ILE A 30 0.04 -17.54 1.69
CA ILE A 30 0.96 -18.09 0.68
C ILE A 30 1.32 -17.01 -0.36
N LEU A 31 0.35 -16.22 -0.80
CA LEU A 31 0.58 -15.13 -1.76
C LEU A 31 1.53 -14.07 -1.18
N LEU A 32 1.29 -13.61 0.04
CA LEU A 32 2.14 -12.61 0.71
C LEU A 32 3.57 -13.12 0.90
N GLN A 33 3.74 -14.39 1.25
CA GLN A 33 5.07 -15.04 1.34
C GLN A 33 5.77 -15.08 -0.02
N ARG A 34 5.06 -15.45 -1.10
CA ARG A 34 5.63 -15.53 -2.45
C ARG A 34 6.02 -14.18 -3.04
N LEU A 35 5.22 -13.15 -2.73
CA LEU A 35 5.46 -11.78 -3.19
C LEU A 35 6.50 -11.06 -2.34
N GLU A 36 6.93 -11.66 -1.22
CA GLU A 36 7.89 -11.07 -0.27
C GLU A 36 7.45 -9.67 0.20
N VAL A 37 6.13 -9.47 0.39
CA VAL A 37 5.58 -8.17 0.76
C VAL A 37 6.01 -7.83 2.19
N PRO A 38 6.86 -6.81 2.40
CA PRO A 38 7.43 -6.53 3.71
C PRO A 38 6.55 -5.59 4.55
N LEU A 39 5.23 -5.56 4.27
CA LEU A 39 4.27 -4.61 4.83
C LEU A 39 3.21 -5.34 5.62
N ALA A 40 2.68 -4.70 6.67
CA ALA A 40 1.53 -5.20 7.40
C ALA A 40 0.31 -5.26 6.45
N PHE A 41 -0.35 -6.41 6.39
CA PHE A 41 -1.54 -6.63 5.57
C PHE A 41 -2.75 -6.97 6.44
N CYS A 42 -3.80 -6.18 6.33
CA CYS A 42 -5.10 -6.44 6.94
C CYS A 42 -6.06 -6.98 5.89
N ASN A 43 -6.53 -8.22 6.09
CA ASN A 43 -7.59 -8.78 5.26
C ASN A 43 -8.94 -8.24 5.74
N VAL A 44 -9.61 -7.46 4.91
CA VAL A 44 -10.89 -6.82 5.21
C VAL A 44 -11.98 -7.36 4.28
N PRO A 45 -13.26 -7.32 4.68
CA PRO A 45 -14.36 -7.64 3.76
C PRO A 45 -14.30 -6.76 2.49
N GLN A 46 -14.81 -7.29 1.39
CA GLN A 46 -15.02 -6.46 0.19
C GLN A 46 -15.96 -5.30 0.54
N ASP A 47 -15.68 -4.12 -0.03
CA ASP A 47 -16.41 -2.88 0.18
C ASP A 47 -16.37 -2.34 1.64
N ALA A 48 -15.39 -2.76 2.44
CA ALA A 48 -15.28 -2.34 3.85
C ALA A 48 -15.02 -0.83 4.04
N ILE A 49 -14.38 -0.17 3.07
CA ILE A 49 -14.11 1.27 3.12
C ILE A 49 -15.28 2.07 2.51
N GLY A 50 -16.04 1.47 1.60
CA GLY A 50 -17.21 2.07 0.97
C GLY A 50 -16.86 3.06 -0.14
N LEU A 51 -15.68 2.92 -0.76
CA LEU A 51 -15.28 3.77 -1.88
C LEU A 51 -15.83 3.21 -3.20
N PRO A 52 -16.31 4.06 -4.13
CA PRO A 52 -16.69 3.62 -5.47
C PRO A 52 -15.57 2.86 -6.22
N ALA A 53 -14.30 3.16 -5.89
CA ALA A 53 -13.13 2.48 -6.44
C ALA A 53 -13.10 0.97 -6.13
N GLU A 54 -13.72 0.51 -5.03
CA GLU A 54 -13.76 -0.90 -4.64
C GLU A 54 -14.59 -1.73 -5.63
N HIS A 55 -15.71 -1.19 -6.11
CA HIS A 55 -16.60 -1.84 -7.08
C HIS A 55 -15.95 -2.06 -8.45
N VAL A 56 -14.97 -1.25 -8.81
CA VAL A 56 -14.20 -1.38 -10.06
C VAL A 56 -12.81 -2.01 -9.82
N HIS A 57 -12.54 -2.47 -8.60
CA HIS A 57 -11.28 -3.06 -8.18
C HIS A 57 -10.07 -2.14 -8.42
N PHE A 58 -10.26 -0.83 -8.33
CA PHE A 58 -9.17 0.13 -8.43
C PHE A 58 -8.42 0.23 -7.08
N PRO A 59 -7.08 0.24 -7.10
CA PRO A 59 -6.31 0.45 -5.89
C PRO A 59 -6.44 1.90 -5.46
N TYR A 60 -6.21 2.16 -4.19
CA TYR A 60 -6.18 3.52 -3.64
C TYR A 60 -5.20 3.58 -2.48
N CYS A 61 -4.67 4.77 -2.24
CA CYS A 61 -3.73 5.06 -1.16
C CYS A 61 -4.17 6.33 -0.45
N PHE A 62 -4.25 6.24 0.87
CA PHE A 62 -4.48 7.38 1.74
C PHE A 62 -3.19 7.73 2.48
N VAL A 63 -2.89 9.02 2.53
CA VAL A 63 -1.96 9.57 3.53
C VAL A 63 -2.81 10.12 4.66
N LEU A 64 -2.60 9.58 5.85
CA LEU A 64 -3.34 9.97 7.05
C LEU A 64 -2.49 10.89 7.92
N GLU A 65 -3.14 11.87 8.52
CA GLU A 65 -2.57 12.63 9.64
C GLU A 65 -2.60 11.81 10.94
N LYS A 66 -1.91 12.28 11.98
CA LYS A 66 -1.89 11.62 13.30
C LYS A 66 -3.27 11.51 13.96
N ASN A 67 -4.21 12.37 13.58
CA ASN A 67 -5.60 12.36 14.03
C ASN A 67 -6.51 11.46 13.16
N LEU A 68 -5.93 10.68 12.25
CA LEU A 68 -6.61 9.80 11.28
C LEU A 68 -7.45 10.52 10.22
N GLU A 69 -7.33 11.85 10.10
CA GLU A 69 -7.91 12.56 8.97
C GLU A 69 -7.13 12.30 7.69
N VAL A 70 -7.84 12.23 6.56
CA VAL A 70 -7.23 12.03 5.25
C VAL A 70 -6.58 13.33 4.79
N LYS A 71 -5.25 13.32 4.65
CA LYS A 71 -4.47 14.43 4.09
C LYS A 71 -4.47 14.39 2.57
N HIS A 72 -4.19 13.22 2.01
CA HIS A 72 -4.12 12.98 0.57
C HIS A 72 -4.77 11.65 0.20
N LEU A 73 -5.42 11.63 -0.96
CA LEU A 73 -5.94 10.43 -1.61
C LEU A 73 -5.33 10.35 -3.00
N PHE A 74 -4.81 9.16 -3.34
CA PHE A 74 -4.30 8.85 -4.65
C PHE A 74 -4.86 7.53 -5.15
N ILE A 75 -5.23 7.49 -6.44
CA ILE A 75 -5.69 6.29 -7.13
C ILE A 75 -4.58 5.92 -8.13
N PRO A 76 -3.80 4.86 -7.87
CA PRO A 76 -2.76 4.42 -8.78
C PRO A 76 -3.32 4.03 -10.15
N ASP A 77 -2.70 4.57 -11.19
CA ASP A 77 -2.97 4.18 -12.57
C ASP A 77 -2.31 2.81 -12.85
N LYS A 78 -3.15 1.83 -13.20
CA LYS A 78 -2.73 0.49 -13.61
C LYS A 78 -2.22 0.43 -15.05
N VAL A 79 -2.68 1.34 -15.91
CA VAL A 79 -2.30 1.42 -17.33
C VAL A 79 -0.88 1.98 -17.46
N VAL A 80 -0.50 2.91 -16.58
CA VAL A 80 0.85 3.50 -16.55
C VAL A 80 1.49 3.35 -15.17
N PRO A 81 2.01 2.15 -14.83
CA PRO A 81 2.54 1.86 -13.50
C PRO A 81 3.69 2.77 -13.06
N MET A 82 4.48 3.31 -14.01
CA MET A 82 5.60 4.20 -13.72
C MET A 82 5.14 5.51 -13.05
N LEU A 83 3.98 6.05 -13.41
CA LEU A 83 3.45 7.26 -12.77
C LEU A 83 3.08 7.01 -11.31
N SER A 84 2.46 5.86 -11.05
CA SER A 84 2.14 5.39 -9.70
C SER A 84 3.41 5.19 -8.87
N GLU A 85 4.45 4.58 -9.46
CA GLU A 85 5.73 4.36 -8.79
C GLU A 85 6.43 5.68 -8.41
N GLU A 86 6.48 6.66 -9.31
CA GLU A 86 7.06 7.98 -9.03
C GLU A 86 6.25 8.76 -7.98
N TYR A 87 4.93 8.64 -7.99
CA TYR A 87 4.10 9.21 -6.94
C TYR A 87 4.40 8.58 -5.58
N PHE A 88 4.46 7.25 -5.48
CA PHE A 88 4.79 6.57 -4.24
C PHE A 88 6.18 6.94 -3.71
N LYS A 89 7.20 7.01 -4.58
CA LYS A 89 8.53 7.50 -4.19
C LYS A 89 8.46 8.92 -3.65
N SER A 90 7.70 9.80 -4.31
CA SER A 90 7.54 11.19 -3.89
C SER A 90 6.86 11.30 -2.53
N ILE A 91 5.82 10.51 -2.26
CA ILE A 91 5.17 10.44 -0.95
C ILE A 91 6.13 9.92 0.12
N ILE A 92 6.84 8.82 -0.17
CA ILE A 92 7.79 8.26 0.80
C ILE A 92 8.89 9.26 1.11
N ASN A 93 9.47 9.90 0.10
CA ASN A 93 10.50 10.91 0.28
C ASN A 93 9.96 12.16 1.01
N HIS A 94 8.71 12.57 0.79
CA HIS A 94 8.18 13.78 1.41
C HIS A 94 7.81 13.57 2.89
N TYR A 95 7.28 12.41 3.25
CA TYR A 95 6.80 12.13 4.61
C TYR A 95 7.77 11.33 5.48
N TYR A 96 8.66 10.56 4.85
CA TYR A 96 9.54 9.62 5.53
C TYR A 96 11.00 9.76 5.09
N SER A 97 11.42 10.93 4.59
CA SER A 97 12.83 11.21 4.20
C SER A 97 13.84 10.86 5.29
N ASP A 98 13.46 11.12 6.54
CA ASP A 98 14.33 10.96 7.71
C ASP A 98 14.42 9.49 8.16
N GLU A 99 13.68 8.59 7.49
CA GLU A 99 13.51 7.17 7.81
C GLU A 99 13.92 6.22 6.66
N LEU A 100 14.46 6.79 5.58
CA LEU A 100 15.05 6.11 4.42
C LEU A 100 16.54 5.81 4.62
#